data_AF-A0A2S9YBH5-F1
#
_entry.id   AF-A0A2S9YBH5-F1
#
_cell.length_a   1.000
_cell.length_b   1.000
_cell.length_c   1.000
_cell.angle_alpha   90.00
_cell.angle_beta   90.00
_cell.angle_gamma   90.00
#
_symmetry.space_group_name_H-M   'P 1'
#
loop_
_entity.id
_entity.type
_entity.pdbx_description
1 polymer ?
#
loop_
_entity_poly.entity_id
_entity_poly.type
_entity_poly.pdbx_seq_one_letter_code
_entity_poly.pdbx_strand_id
1 'polypeptide(L)'
;MKLLLVNTPDLHARSVATIHRYVAVGRALGHEVVIFGDPNPELPSLPFTTDLRGVDLALFVVEVAWDFPDMPALACLLDGVPRERRVVVDLWSRYGDTIRTEHDFNHLEKLDGHQGWEWVEAFEAVSDMILQPTLAPLRPDVRPFLFHGFDEGAVARPHASAREAASAWRRAGPDTKRYGMIYVGNNWQRWGQLRSFVSHYGPVRDRVGPACLIGWDWDQRPDWAADNGIVGVDVDPSLLAQLGVETRTQVRFDEVIGLLGQARFTPVVHRPLFRKLGFVTNRTFETFCADTLPVLMLPRDFVEAVYGPAALALVPGEDLAAHLEGALRRPEPYWEAVLRTRSHLAREHSFERRFDQLAAIFDRATSGQGRARP
;
A
#
# COMPACT_ATOMS: atom_id res chain seq x y z
N MET A 1 -10.92 21.75 9.55
CA MET A 1 -9.53 21.86 9.08
C MET A 1 -9.53 21.83 7.56
N LYS A 2 -8.72 22.68 6.92
CA LYS A 2 -8.36 22.56 5.50
C LYS A 2 -7.00 21.89 5.37
N LEU A 3 -7.01 20.62 4.93
CA LEU A 3 -5.84 19.80 4.64
C LEU A 3 -5.47 19.92 3.16
N LEU A 4 -4.24 20.34 2.89
CA LEU A 4 -3.66 20.32 1.54
C LEU A 4 -2.76 19.10 1.40
N LEU A 5 -3.06 18.21 0.45
CA LEU A 5 -2.20 17.09 0.07
C LEU A 5 -1.31 17.53 -1.10
N VAL A 6 0.01 17.47 -0.92
CA VAL A 6 0.99 17.73 -1.97
C VAL A 6 1.51 16.38 -2.46
N ASN A 7 1.05 15.97 -3.64
CA ASN A 7 1.39 14.72 -4.30
C ASN A 7 1.01 14.84 -5.78
N THR A 8 1.58 13.97 -6.63
CA THR A 8 1.16 13.78 -8.02
C THR A 8 0.40 12.44 -8.12
N PRO A 9 -0.94 12.42 -7.98
CA PRO A 9 -1.70 11.19 -7.99
C PRO A 9 -1.68 10.56 -9.39
N ASP A 10 -1.55 9.23 -9.42
CA ASP A 10 -1.50 8.42 -10.64
C ASP A 10 -2.65 7.41 -10.62
N LEU A 11 -3.37 7.24 -11.74
CA LEU A 11 -4.54 6.36 -11.81
C LEU A 11 -4.24 4.88 -11.54
N HIS A 12 -3.01 4.44 -11.77
CA HIS A 12 -2.61 3.04 -11.80
C HIS A 12 -1.65 2.67 -10.66
N ALA A 13 -1.11 3.65 -9.97
CA ALA A 13 -0.04 3.45 -9.00
C ALA A 13 -0.21 4.31 -7.74
N ARG A 14 0.78 4.20 -6.85
CA ARG A 14 0.98 5.11 -5.72
C ARG A 14 -0.15 5.10 -4.70
N SER A 15 -0.26 6.21 -4.00
CA SER A 15 -1.20 6.51 -2.93
C SER A 15 -2.57 7.02 -3.38
N VAL A 16 -2.91 6.98 -4.69
CA VAL A 16 -4.17 7.55 -5.21
C VAL A 16 -5.41 7.03 -4.48
N ALA A 17 -5.49 5.72 -4.21
CA ALA A 17 -6.61 5.12 -3.50
C ALA A 17 -6.75 5.69 -2.08
N THR A 18 -5.62 5.86 -1.37
CA THR A 18 -5.58 6.48 -0.05
C THR A 18 -6.00 7.95 -0.12
N ILE A 19 -5.53 8.71 -1.11
CA ILE A 19 -5.88 10.13 -1.30
C ILE A 19 -7.40 10.30 -1.48
N HIS A 20 -8.04 9.48 -2.33
CA HIS A 20 -9.50 9.50 -2.48
C HIS A 20 -10.23 9.26 -1.16
N ARG A 21 -9.68 8.40 -0.29
CA ARG A 21 -10.29 8.10 1.01
C ARG A 21 -10.11 9.22 2.03
N TYR A 22 -8.95 9.89 2.06
CA TYR A 22 -8.80 11.12 2.85
C TYR A 22 -9.80 12.19 2.42
N VAL A 23 -10.01 12.38 1.12
CA VAL A 23 -11.00 13.34 0.60
C VAL A 23 -12.43 12.97 1.04
N ALA A 24 -12.80 11.70 0.90
CA ALA A 24 -14.14 11.23 1.28
C ALA A 24 -14.39 11.35 2.79
N VAL A 25 -13.46 10.85 3.61
CA VAL A 25 -13.56 10.87 5.08
C VAL A 25 -13.48 12.29 5.62
N GLY A 26 -12.54 13.10 5.12
CA GLY A 26 -12.43 14.50 5.51
C GLY A 26 -13.75 15.25 5.29
N ARG A 27 -14.37 15.08 4.12
CA ARG A 27 -15.71 15.64 3.83
C ARG A 27 -16.77 15.15 4.80
N ALA A 28 -16.80 13.85 5.08
CA ALA A 28 -17.79 13.26 6.01
C ALA A 28 -17.64 13.80 7.44
N LEU A 29 -16.42 14.14 7.86
CA LEU A 29 -16.11 14.73 9.16
C LEU A 29 -16.22 16.26 9.18
N GLY A 30 -16.63 16.91 8.07
CA GLY A 30 -16.76 18.37 7.99
C GLY A 30 -15.44 19.12 7.76
N HIS A 31 -14.42 18.42 7.28
CA HIS A 31 -13.12 18.99 6.88
C HIS A 31 -13.05 19.18 5.36
N GLU A 32 -12.20 20.11 4.95
CA GLU A 32 -11.84 20.30 3.54
C GLU A 32 -10.51 19.59 3.29
N VAL A 33 -10.46 18.68 2.32
CA VAL A 33 -9.22 18.01 1.91
C VAL A 33 -9.08 18.24 0.41
N VAL A 34 -7.97 18.87 0.03
CA VAL A 34 -7.69 19.31 -1.34
C VAL A 34 -6.30 18.87 -1.77
N ILE A 35 -6.10 18.70 -3.06
CA ILE A 35 -4.83 18.30 -3.65
C ILE A 35 -4.19 19.55 -4.26
N PHE A 36 -2.90 19.78 -4.02
CA PHE A 36 -2.19 20.88 -4.64
C PHE A 36 -2.00 20.65 -6.14
N GLY A 37 -2.36 21.64 -6.95
CA GLY A 37 -2.16 21.63 -8.41
C GLY A 37 -3.40 22.00 -9.20
N ASP A 38 -3.31 21.87 -10.52
CA ASP A 38 -4.42 22.10 -11.44
C ASP A 38 -5.40 20.90 -11.46
N PRO A 39 -6.67 21.11 -11.79
CA PRO A 39 -7.64 20.02 -11.94
C PRO A 39 -7.15 18.94 -12.91
N ASN A 40 -7.13 17.69 -12.45
CA ASN A 40 -6.83 16.54 -13.30
C ASN A 40 -8.14 15.95 -13.87
N PRO A 41 -8.37 16.00 -15.20
CA PRO A 41 -9.59 15.48 -15.82
C PRO A 41 -9.74 13.96 -15.69
N GLU A 42 -8.66 13.24 -15.43
CA GLU A 42 -8.68 11.79 -15.21
C GLU A 42 -9.10 11.40 -13.78
N LEU A 43 -9.06 12.37 -12.85
CA LEU A 43 -9.39 12.21 -11.43
C LEU A 43 -10.46 13.23 -10.98
N PRO A 44 -11.64 13.28 -11.63
CA PRO A 44 -12.60 14.36 -11.44
C PRO A 44 -13.25 14.41 -10.04
N SER A 45 -13.09 13.36 -9.23
CA SER A 45 -13.60 13.32 -7.85
C SER A 45 -12.61 13.86 -6.81
N LEU A 46 -11.36 14.13 -7.21
CA LEU A 46 -10.37 14.80 -6.36
C LEU A 46 -10.48 16.33 -6.52
N PRO A 47 -10.64 17.09 -5.42
CA PRO A 47 -10.65 18.54 -5.49
C PRO A 47 -9.22 19.09 -5.52
N PHE A 48 -8.84 19.67 -6.66
CA PHE A 48 -7.53 20.31 -6.84
C PHE A 48 -7.59 21.81 -6.57
N THR A 49 -6.50 22.38 -6.06
CA THR A 49 -6.37 23.82 -5.84
C THR A 49 -4.92 24.29 -5.88
N THR A 50 -4.71 25.52 -6.34
CA THR A 50 -3.48 26.29 -6.15
C THR A 50 -3.66 27.41 -5.12
N ASP A 51 -4.85 27.57 -4.54
CA ASP A 51 -5.16 28.58 -3.53
C ASP A 51 -4.81 28.08 -2.11
N LEU A 52 -3.69 28.59 -1.60
CA LEU A 52 -3.13 28.24 -0.30
C LEU A 52 -3.80 28.98 0.87
N ARG A 53 -4.74 29.90 0.61
CA ARG A 53 -5.42 30.64 1.69
C ARG A 53 -6.20 29.69 2.59
N GLY A 54 -6.05 29.90 3.90
CA GLY A 54 -6.75 29.15 4.92
C GLY A 54 -6.29 27.70 5.06
N VAL A 55 -5.18 27.29 4.45
CA VAL A 55 -4.61 25.95 4.67
C VAL A 55 -4.12 25.86 6.12
N ASP A 56 -4.69 24.89 6.85
CA ASP A 56 -4.32 24.62 8.23
C ASP A 56 -3.10 23.69 8.29
N LEU A 57 -3.04 22.70 7.39
CA LEU A 57 -1.98 21.71 7.32
C LEU A 57 -1.68 21.35 5.85
N ALA A 58 -0.41 21.37 5.46
CA ALA A 58 0.07 20.82 4.20
C ALA A 58 0.83 19.51 4.44
N LEU A 59 0.38 18.44 3.79
CA LEU A 59 0.95 17.10 3.88
C LEU A 59 1.62 16.73 2.55
N PHE A 60 2.95 16.73 2.53
CA PHE A 60 3.75 16.28 1.39
C PHE A 60 3.81 14.75 1.43
N VAL A 61 3.11 14.09 0.52
CA VAL A 61 3.08 12.62 0.43
C VAL A 61 4.09 12.21 -0.63
N VAL A 62 5.22 11.65 -0.19
CA VAL A 62 6.40 11.47 -1.04
C VAL A 62 6.74 9.99 -1.20
N GLU A 63 6.72 9.53 -2.45
CA GLU A 63 7.17 8.21 -2.90
C GLU A 63 8.41 8.34 -3.82
N VAL A 64 8.42 9.37 -4.68
CA VAL A 64 9.47 9.68 -5.65
C VAL A 64 9.71 11.18 -5.77
N ALA A 65 10.82 11.58 -6.43
CA ALA A 65 11.30 12.96 -6.40
C ALA A 65 10.29 13.95 -7.00
N TRP A 66 9.60 13.55 -8.07
CA TRP A 66 8.59 14.37 -8.74
C TRP A 66 7.21 14.37 -8.05
N ASP A 67 7.12 13.86 -6.83
CA ASP A 67 5.99 14.19 -5.94
C ASP A 67 6.13 15.59 -5.33
N PHE A 68 7.35 16.14 -5.31
CA PHE A 68 7.53 17.57 -5.12
C PHE A 68 7.12 18.32 -6.39
N PRO A 69 6.35 19.41 -6.26
CA PRO A 69 6.10 20.30 -7.39
C PRO A 69 7.39 20.91 -7.94
N ASP A 70 7.31 21.44 -9.16
CA ASP A 70 8.41 22.19 -9.75
C ASP A 70 8.73 23.48 -8.96
N MET A 71 9.88 24.09 -9.22
CA MET A 71 10.41 25.17 -8.38
C MET A 71 9.46 26.37 -8.19
N PRO A 72 8.75 26.89 -9.21
CA PRO A 72 7.80 27.98 -8.99
C PRO A 72 6.65 27.58 -8.06
N ALA A 73 6.10 26.38 -8.24
CA ALA A 73 4.98 25.90 -7.43
C ALA A 73 5.43 25.50 -6.02
N LEU A 74 6.60 24.89 -5.88
CA LEU A 74 7.20 24.56 -4.59
C LEU A 74 7.53 25.83 -3.80
N ALA A 75 8.14 26.85 -4.43
CA ALA A 75 8.38 28.13 -3.77
C ALA A 75 7.08 28.76 -3.27
N CYS A 76 6.02 28.75 -4.09
CA CYS A 76 4.70 29.24 -3.69
C CYS A 76 4.15 28.49 -2.46
N LEU A 77 4.30 27.16 -2.40
CA LEU A 77 3.91 26.36 -1.24
C LEU A 77 4.69 26.70 0.02
N LEU A 78 6.02 26.81 -0.10
CA LEU A 78 6.90 27.05 1.04
C LEU A 78 6.71 28.47 1.62
N ASP A 79 6.42 29.45 0.77
CA ASP A 79 6.10 30.83 1.17
C ASP A 79 4.65 30.98 1.67
N GLY A 80 3.71 30.24 1.07
CA GLY A 80 2.28 30.34 1.35
C GLY A 80 1.81 29.56 2.57
N VAL A 81 2.52 28.48 2.95
CA VAL A 81 2.20 27.66 4.13
C VAL A 81 3.37 27.71 5.13
N PRO A 82 3.15 28.18 6.37
CA PRO A 82 4.19 28.20 7.40
C PRO A 82 4.79 26.82 7.67
N ARG A 83 6.08 26.76 8.00
CA ARG A 83 6.85 25.52 8.18
C ARG A 83 6.27 24.61 9.26
N GLU A 84 5.81 25.19 10.36
CA GLU A 84 5.15 24.48 11.46
C GLU A 84 3.80 23.84 11.08
N ARG A 85 3.26 24.20 9.90
CA ARG A 85 2.04 23.62 9.31
C ARG A 85 2.33 22.72 8.11
N ARG A 86 3.60 22.38 7.87
CA ARG A 86 4.02 21.45 6.83
C ARG A 86 4.45 20.14 7.48
N VAL A 87 4.07 19.02 6.87
CA VAL A 87 4.47 17.67 7.30
C VAL A 87 4.86 16.87 6.06
N VAL A 88 5.92 16.07 6.15
CA VAL A 88 6.28 15.12 5.10
C VAL A 88 5.91 13.71 5.53
N VAL A 89 5.22 12.98 4.66
CA VAL A 89 4.98 11.54 4.79
C VAL A 89 5.90 10.83 3.81
N ASP A 90 6.95 10.23 4.35
CA ASP A 90 7.95 9.45 3.62
C ASP A 90 7.47 8.01 3.44
N LEU A 91 6.96 7.70 2.26
CA LEU A 91 6.41 6.37 1.98
C LEU A 91 7.47 5.35 1.52
N TRP A 92 8.71 5.79 1.28
CA TRP A 92 9.78 4.96 0.70
C TRP A 92 11.06 4.92 1.54
N SER A 93 11.04 5.52 2.73
CA SER A 93 12.19 5.64 3.63
C SER A 93 13.33 6.48 3.04
N ARG A 94 13.00 7.49 2.22
CA ARG A 94 13.97 8.42 1.62
C ARG A 94 14.64 9.32 2.66
N TYR A 95 13.98 9.61 3.78
CA TYR A 95 14.61 10.35 4.87
C TYR A 95 15.57 9.49 5.71
N GLY A 96 15.50 8.16 5.56
CA GLY A 96 16.35 7.22 6.27
C GLY A 96 17.78 7.17 5.76
N ASP A 97 18.69 6.67 6.60
CA ASP A 97 20.01 6.21 6.15
C ASP A 97 19.88 5.20 5.00
N THR A 98 20.96 5.02 4.23
CA THR A 98 20.97 4.01 3.16
C THR A 98 20.82 2.61 3.71
N ILE A 99 19.70 1.98 3.38
CA ILE A 99 19.37 0.61 3.75
C ILE A 99 19.37 -0.22 2.49
N ARG A 100 20.23 -1.25 2.48
CA ARG A 100 20.21 -2.30 1.47
C ARG A 100 19.80 -3.60 2.12
N THR A 101 18.85 -4.31 1.51
CA THR A 101 18.43 -5.63 1.95
C THR A 101 18.10 -6.48 0.73
N GLU A 102 18.77 -7.62 0.61
CA GLU A 102 18.71 -8.44 -0.60
C GLU A 102 19.05 -7.61 -1.86
N HIS A 103 18.12 -7.52 -2.81
CA HIS A 103 18.20 -6.76 -4.05
C HIS A 103 17.52 -5.37 -3.95
N ASP A 104 17.00 -5.03 -2.78
CA ASP A 104 16.16 -3.87 -2.51
C ASP A 104 16.89 -2.80 -1.69
N PHE A 105 16.56 -1.54 -1.94
CA PHE A 105 17.18 -0.38 -1.30
C PHE A 105 16.29 0.88 -1.38
N ASN A 106 16.43 1.76 -0.39
CA ASN A 106 15.62 2.99 -0.27
C ASN A 106 16.14 4.17 -1.10
N HIS A 107 17.34 4.09 -1.69
CA HIS A 107 17.97 5.17 -2.45
C HIS A 107 18.41 4.69 -3.84
N LEU A 108 17.50 4.74 -4.82
CA LEU A 108 17.74 4.32 -6.20
C LEU A 108 18.51 5.40 -6.97
N GLU A 109 19.73 5.76 -6.55
CA GLU A 109 20.50 6.90 -7.11
C GLU A 109 20.53 6.95 -8.64
N LYS A 110 20.71 5.80 -9.30
CA LYS A 110 20.72 5.68 -10.77
C LYS A 110 19.39 6.02 -11.44
N LEU A 111 18.27 5.85 -10.74
CA LEU A 111 16.91 6.10 -11.24
C LEU A 111 16.32 7.40 -10.72
N ASP A 112 16.55 7.70 -9.45
CA ASP A 112 16.07 8.92 -8.83
C ASP A 112 16.88 10.13 -9.29
N GLY A 113 18.12 9.92 -9.75
CA GLY A 113 19.06 11.00 -10.07
C GLY A 113 19.60 11.74 -8.85
N HIS A 114 19.25 11.26 -7.64
CA HIS A 114 19.52 11.91 -6.38
C HIS A 114 20.28 11.03 -5.40
N GLN A 115 21.21 11.64 -4.69
CA GLN A 115 21.94 10.99 -3.60
C GLN A 115 21.09 10.96 -2.32
N GLY A 116 21.38 10.01 -1.42
CA GLY A 116 20.59 9.87 -0.18
C GLY A 116 20.58 11.12 0.70
N TRP A 117 21.67 11.89 0.73
CA TRP A 117 21.74 13.14 1.51
C TRP A 117 20.88 14.26 0.93
N GLU A 118 20.67 14.29 -0.40
CA GLU A 118 19.81 15.29 -1.05
C GLU A 118 18.34 15.11 -0.64
N TRP A 119 17.92 13.86 -0.41
CA TRP A 119 16.60 13.57 0.13
C TRP A 119 16.42 14.11 1.55
N VAL A 120 17.43 13.94 2.40
CA VAL A 120 17.43 14.44 3.78
C VAL A 120 17.32 15.97 3.77
N GLU A 121 18.17 16.65 3.01
CA GLU A 121 18.14 18.12 2.88
C GLU A 121 16.83 18.63 2.30
N ALA A 122 16.27 17.97 1.28
CA ALA A 122 15.00 18.36 0.69
C ALA A 122 13.85 18.24 1.70
N PHE A 123 13.81 17.15 2.47
CA PHE A 123 12.76 16.92 3.47
C PHE A 123 12.89 17.92 4.62
N GLU A 124 14.11 18.15 5.08
CA GLU A 124 14.43 19.17 6.09
C GLU A 124 14.22 20.59 5.57
N ALA A 125 14.29 20.88 4.27
CA ALA A 125 13.91 22.19 3.74
C ALA A 125 12.39 22.41 3.83
N VAL A 126 11.61 21.33 3.70
CA VAL A 126 10.15 21.37 3.67
C VAL A 126 9.54 21.41 5.07
N SER A 127 9.98 20.55 5.99
CA SER A 127 9.33 20.38 7.30
C SER A 127 10.29 19.92 8.40
N ASP A 128 9.95 20.24 9.66
CA ASP A 128 10.57 19.67 10.86
C ASP A 128 9.86 18.39 11.35
N MET A 129 8.82 17.94 10.64
CA MET A 129 8.01 16.78 10.99
C MET A 129 7.97 15.79 9.83
N ILE A 130 8.74 14.71 10.00
CA ILE A 130 8.77 13.60 9.06
C ILE A 130 8.01 12.41 9.66
N LEU A 131 7.10 11.86 8.87
CA LEU A 131 6.26 10.73 9.21
C LEU A 131 6.60 9.54 8.30
N GLN A 132 6.55 8.32 8.81
CA GLN A 132 6.70 7.10 8.02
C GLN A 132 5.57 6.09 8.29
N PRO A 133 5.15 5.30 7.29
CA PRO A 133 4.04 4.34 7.41
C PRO A 133 4.44 3.05 8.14
N THR A 134 5.09 3.18 9.29
CA THR A 134 5.51 2.07 10.15
C THR A 134 5.16 2.36 11.61
N LEU A 135 5.05 1.30 12.41
CA LEU A 135 4.88 1.40 13.85
C LEU A 135 6.20 1.73 14.57
N ALA A 136 7.34 1.43 13.94
CA ALA A 136 8.66 1.58 14.54
C ALA A 136 9.65 2.15 13.49
N PRO A 137 9.63 3.47 13.25
CA PRO A 137 10.64 4.12 12.42
C PRO A 137 12.04 3.83 12.95
N LEU A 138 13.00 3.64 12.05
CA LEU A 138 14.39 3.36 12.45
C LEU A 138 15.11 4.61 12.94
N ARG A 139 14.74 5.78 12.41
CA ARG A 139 15.31 7.06 12.79
C ARG A 139 14.55 7.66 13.98
N PRO A 140 15.23 8.19 15.01
CA PRO A 140 14.60 8.70 16.23
C PRO A 140 13.85 10.03 16.03
N ASP A 141 14.18 10.77 14.98
CA ASP A 141 13.54 12.04 14.58
C ASP A 141 12.34 11.83 13.64
N VAL A 142 12.05 10.60 13.25
CA VAL A 142 10.86 10.25 12.45
C VAL A 142 9.75 9.72 13.34
N ARG A 143 8.51 10.15 13.09
CA ARG A 143 7.35 9.68 13.85
C ARG A 143 6.56 8.60 13.09
N PRO A 144 6.00 7.62 13.79
CA PRO A 144 5.13 6.62 13.18
C PRO A 144 3.80 7.25 12.75
N PHE A 145 3.37 6.99 11.51
CA PHE A 145 2.04 7.31 11.03
C PHE A 145 1.72 6.45 9.80
N LEU A 146 0.83 5.46 9.98
CA LEU A 146 0.57 4.44 8.97
C LEU A 146 -0.04 4.94 7.64
N PHE A 147 -0.38 6.23 7.53
CA PHE A 147 -0.95 6.96 6.38
C PHE A 147 -2.11 6.28 5.65
N HIS A 148 -1.88 5.12 5.07
CA HIS A 148 -2.86 4.18 4.54
C HIS A 148 -3.81 3.67 5.63
N GLY A 149 -5.02 3.29 5.21
CA GLY A 149 -6.06 2.78 6.09
C GLY A 149 -6.94 1.73 5.42
N PHE A 150 -7.77 1.09 6.23
CA PHE A 150 -8.80 0.17 5.81
C PHE A 150 -10.10 0.92 5.55
N ASP A 151 -10.76 0.60 4.43
CA ASP A 151 -12.08 1.13 4.11
C ASP A 151 -13.11 0.00 4.20
N GLU A 152 -13.89 0.02 5.29
CA GLU A 152 -14.99 -0.91 5.51
C GLU A 152 -16.08 -0.77 4.45
N GLY A 153 -16.32 0.44 3.95
CA GLY A 153 -17.32 0.72 2.91
C GLY A 153 -16.94 0.15 1.54
N ALA A 154 -15.66 -0.16 1.30
CA ALA A 154 -15.18 -0.78 0.07
C ALA A 154 -15.20 -2.31 0.08
N VAL A 155 -15.66 -2.94 1.16
CA VAL A 155 -15.74 -4.41 1.24
C VAL A 155 -16.77 -4.94 0.23
N ALA A 156 -16.29 -5.60 -0.84
CA ALA A 156 -17.11 -5.99 -1.99
C ALA A 156 -18.25 -6.97 -1.63
N ARG A 157 -18.08 -7.77 -0.57
CA ARG A 157 -19.10 -8.66 0.02
C ARG A 157 -18.93 -8.74 1.54
N PRO A 158 -19.70 -7.95 2.31
CA PRO A 158 -19.66 -7.99 3.76
C PRO A 158 -20.52 -9.15 4.29
N HIS A 159 -20.00 -10.37 4.20
CA HIS A 159 -20.67 -11.57 4.70
C HIS A 159 -20.97 -11.46 6.20
N ALA A 160 -22.14 -11.91 6.64
CA ALA A 160 -22.56 -11.81 8.04
C ALA A 160 -21.92 -12.89 8.93
N SER A 161 -21.41 -13.97 8.34
CA SER A 161 -20.73 -15.05 9.07
C SER A 161 -19.69 -15.79 8.23
N ALA A 162 -18.74 -16.46 8.90
CA ALA A 162 -17.74 -17.29 8.25
C ALA A 162 -18.37 -18.45 7.45
N ARG A 163 -19.46 -19.03 7.97
CA ARG A 163 -20.22 -20.09 7.29
C ARG A 163 -20.84 -19.59 5.99
N GLU A 164 -21.44 -18.40 5.99
CA GLU A 164 -21.99 -17.77 4.79
C GLU A 164 -20.90 -17.52 3.76
N ALA A 165 -19.81 -16.87 4.17
CA ALA A 165 -18.67 -16.56 3.30
C ALA A 165 -18.06 -17.83 2.68
N ALA A 166 -17.78 -18.84 3.50
CA ALA A 166 -17.29 -20.14 3.07
C ALA A 166 -18.24 -20.83 2.09
N SER A 167 -19.55 -20.76 2.35
CA SER A 167 -20.55 -21.36 1.49
C SER A 167 -20.68 -20.65 0.15
N ALA A 168 -20.64 -19.31 0.12
CA ALA A 168 -20.64 -18.52 -1.11
C ALA A 168 -19.36 -18.78 -1.92
N TRP A 169 -18.20 -18.77 -1.26
CA TRP A 169 -16.90 -19.00 -1.89
C TRP A 169 -16.75 -20.41 -2.50
N ARG A 170 -17.31 -21.44 -1.85
CA ARG A 170 -17.36 -22.81 -2.41
C ARG A 170 -18.26 -22.93 -3.63
N ARG A 171 -19.43 -22.28 -3.60
CA ARG A 171 -20.40 -22.32 -4.70
C ARG A 171 -20.01 -21.46 -5.89
N ALA A 172 -19.09 -20.51 -5.68
CA ALA A 172 -18.65 -19.63 -6.75
C ALA A 172 -17.96 -20.43 -7.85
N GLY A 173 -18.56 -20.40 -9.04
CA GLY A 173 -18.03 -21.00 -10.26
C GLY A 173 -17.08 -20.05 -11.01
N PRO A 174 -16.64 -20.45 -12.22
CA PRO A 174 -15.69 -19.69 -13.03
C PRO A 174 -16.11 -18.25 -13.33
N ASP A 175 -17.41 -17.96 -13.41
CA ASP A 175 -17.94 -16.63 -13.71
C ASP A 175 -17.75 -15.62 -12.56
N THR A 176 -17.55 -16.11 -11.33
CA THR A 176 -17.30 -15.28 -10.15
C THR A 176 -15.88 -15.45 -9.61
N LYS A 177 -15.36 -16.67 -9.66
CA LYS A 177 -14.00 -17.05 -9.24
C LYS A 177 -13.24 -17.62 -10.42
N ARG A 178 -12.94 -16.74 -11.39
CA ARG A 178 -12.21 -17.12 -12.61
C ARG A 178 -10.82 -17.69 -12.29
N TYR A 179 -10.20 -17.20 -11.22
CA TYR A 179 -8.83 -17.55 -10.88
C TYR A 179 -8.74 -18.28 -9.55
N GLY A 180 -7.81 -19.22 -9.48
CA GLY A 180 -7.33 -19.78 -8.22
C GLY A 180 -6.50 -18.75 -7.45
N MET A 181 -5.69 -17.97 -8.15
CA MET A 181 -4.86 -16.92 -7.55
C MET A 181 -4.79 -15.67 -8.43
N ILE A 182 -4.90 -14.50 -7.81
CA ILE A 182 -4.54 -13.22 -8.42
C ILE A 182 -3.55 -12.49 -7.51
N TYR A 183 -2.53 -11.88 -8.11
CA TYR A 183 -1.73 -10.83 -7.50
C TYR A 183 -1.82 -9.54 -8.34
N VAL A 184 -1.99 -8.38 -7.68
CA VAL A 184 -1.98 -7.06 -8.31
C VAL A 184 -0.84 -6.23 -7.73
N GLY A 185 0.09 -5.81 -8.59
CA GLY A 185 1.27 -5.01 -8.28
C GLY A 185 2.36 -5.23 -9.33
N ASN A 186 3.43 -4.43 -9.31
CA ASN A 186 4.56 -4.63 -10.25
C ASN A 186 5.52 -5.73 -9.79
N ASN A 187 6.35 -6.22 -10.72
CA ASN A 187 7.38 -7.22 -10.45
C ASN A 187 8.50 -6.70 -9.52
N TRP A 188 8.64 -5.38 -9.44
CA TRP A 188 9.80 -4.72 -8.89
C TRP A 188 9.95 -5.03 -7.40
N GLN A 189 11.11 -5.62 -7.05
CA GLN A 189 11.54 -6.09 -5.74
C GLN A 189 10.61 -7.18 -5.15
N ARG A 190 9.76 -7.83 -5.95
CA ARG A 190 8.75 -8.77 -5.44
C ARG A 190 8.82 -10.14 -6.07
N TRP A 191 9.59 -10.29 -7.15
CA TRP A 191 9.72 -11.56 -7.84
C TRP A 191 10.19 -12.69 -6.93
N GLY A 192 11.15 -12.46 -6.03
CA GLY A 192 11.62 -13.52 -5.11
C GLY A 192 10.49 -14.16 -4.29
N GLN A 193 9.58 -13.33 -3.76
CA GLN A 193 8.42 -13.81 -3.00
C GLN A 193 7.37 -14.45 -3.89
N LEU A 194 7.05 -13.86 -5.04
CA LEU A 194 6.07 -14.45 -5.94
C LEU A 194 6.57 -15.73 -6.60
N ARG A 195 7.85 -15.82 -6.96
CA ARG A 195 8.50 -17.06 -7.42
C ARG A 195 8.29 -18.17 -6.40
N SER A 196 8.61 -17.90 -5.13
CA SER A 196 8.37 -18.87 -4.05
C SER A 196 6.89 -19.27 -3.98
N PHE A 197 5.97 -18.30 -4.03
CA PHE A 197 4.54 -18.59 -4.03
C PHE A 197 4.13 -19.48 -5.21
N VAL A 198 4.45 -19.09 -6.45
CA VAL A 198 3.99 -19.81 -7.66
C VAL A 198 4.63 -21.20 -7.77
N SER A 199 5.87 -21.38 -7.32
CA SER A 199 6.52 -22.69 -7.29
C SER A 199 5.80 -23.67 -6.35
N HIS A 200 5.34 -23.22 -5.18
CA HIS A 200 4.55 -24.06 -4.26
C HIS A 200 3.08 -24.17 -4.66
N TYR A 201 2.55 -23.18 -5.40
CA TYR A 201 1.23 -23.22 -5.99
C TYR A 201 1.11 -24.27 -7.11
N GLY A 202 2.17 -24.43 -7.93
CA GLY A 202 2.19 -25.30 -9.10
C GLY A 202 1.63 -26.72 -8.85
N PRO A 203 2.07 -27.45 -7.81
CA PRO A 203 1.56 -28.79 -7.48
C PRO A 203 0.06 -28.87 -7.15
N VAL A 204 -0.58 -27.75 -6.77
CA VAL A 204 -2.00 -27.70 -6.37
C VAL A 204 -2.87 -26.91 -7.34
N ARG A 205 -2.28 -26.34 -8.40
CA ARG A 205 -2.97 -25.44 -9.34
C ARG A 205 -4.22 -26.05 -9.96
N ASP A 206 -4.20 -27.34 -10.32
CA ASP A 206 -5.34 -27.98 -10.99
C ASP A 206 -6.57 -28.08 -10.07
N ARG A 207 -6.36 -28.04 -8.74
CA ARG A 207 -7.41 -28.03 -7.73
C ARG A 207 -7.80 -26.61 -7.31
N VAL A 208 -6.86 -25.66 -7.36
CA VAL A 208 -7.09 -24.28 -6.92
C VAL A 208 -7.66 -23.40 -8.05
N GLY A 209 -7.16 -23.56 -9.28
CA GLY A 209 -7.56 -22.82 -10.48
C GLY A 209 -6.37 -22.23 -11.24
N PRO A 210 -6.59 -21.43 -12.29
CA PRO A 210 -5.51 -20.71 -12.97
C PRO A 210 -4.99 -19.55 -12.11
N ALA A 211 -3.74 -19.13 -12.33
CA ALA A 211 -3.14 -17.99 -11.64
C ALA A 211 -3.03 -16.79 -12.59
N CYS A 212 -3.11 -15.57 -12.05
CA CYS A 212 -2.92 -14.34 -12.81
C CYS A 212 -2.09 -13.29 -12.05
N LEU A 213 -1.12 -12.70 -12.74
CA LEU A 213 -0.30 -11.58 -12.25
C LEU A 213 -0.65 -10.33 -13.04
N ILE A 214 -1.01 -9.26 -12.34
CA ILE A 214 -1.51 -8.01 -12.93
C ILE A 214 -0.61 -6.87 -12.50
N GLY A 215 -0.03 -6.14 -13.46
CA GLY A 215 0.85 -5.01 -13.20
C GLY A 215 1.99 -4.93 -14.20
N TRP A 216 3.06 -4.22 -13.83
CA TRP A 216 4.20 -4.02 -14.72
C TRP A 216 5.16 -5.20 -14.69
N ASP A 217 5.69 -5.49 -15.89
CA ASP A 217 6.92 -6.26 -16.12
C ASP A 217 6.83 -7.73 -15.65
N TRP A 218 5.62 -8.31 -15.64
CA TRP A 218 5.43 -9.73 -15.30
C TRP A 218 5.77 -10.70 -16.44
N ASP A 219 5.77 -10.22 -17.67
CA ASP A 219 6.05 -11.00 -18.88
C ASP A 219 7.55 -11.04 -19.22
N GLN A 220 8.26 -9.95 -18.95
CA GLN A 220 9.69 -9.86 -19.19
C GLN A 220 10.36 -8.81 -18.30
N ARG A 221 11.67 -8.97 -18.08
CA ARG A 221 12.51 -7.92 -17.50
C ARG A 221 12.61 -6.76 -18.50
N PRO A 222 12.40 -5.50 -18.08
CA PRO A 222 12.53 -4.36 -18.98
C PRO A 222 13.98 -4.11 -19.42
N ASP A 223 14.16 -3.72 -20.69
CA ASP A 223 15.48 -3.44 -21.28
C ASP A 223 16.22 -2.35 -20.51
N TRP A 224 15.53 -1.26 -20.14
CA TRP A 224 16.15 -0.17 -19.36
C TRP A 224 16.76 -0.67 -18.05
N ALA A 225 16.16 -1.67 -17.41
CA ALA A 225 16.69 -2.20 -16.16
C ALA A 225 17.86 -3.16 -16.39
N ALA A 226 17.89 -3.85 -17.53
CA ALA A 226 19.06 -4.62 -17.97
C ALA A 226 20.23 -3.67 -18.26
N ASP A 227 20.01 -2.64 -19.07
CA ASP A 227 21.01 -1.65 -19.50
C ASP A 227 21.63 -0.91 -18.32
N ASN A 228 20.85 -0.62 -17.28
CA ASN A 228 21.31 0.08 -16.08
C ASN A 228 21.87 -0.85 -14.98
N GLY A 229 21.86 -2.17 -15.20
CA GLY A 229 22.31 -3.17 -14.23
C GLY A 229 21.44 -3.22 -12.97
N ILE A 230 20.15 -2.90 -13.09
CA ILE A 230 19.20 -2.82 -11.99
C ILE A 230 18.67 -4.22 -11.71
N VAL A 231 19.00 -4.73 -10.52
CA VAL A 231 18.52 -6.02 -10.03
C VAL A 231 17.16 -5.87 -9.36
N GLY A 232 16.40 -6.97 -9.31
CA GLY A 232 15.14 -6.99 -8.57
C GLY A 232 13.89 -6.71 -9.40
N VAL A 233 14.05 -6.48 -10.71
CA VAL A 233 12.95 -6.49 -11.69
C VAL A 233 13.05 -7.73 -12.59
N ASP A 234 13.80 -8.74 -12.14
CA ASP A 234 13.92 -10.01 -12.83
C ASP A 234 12.62 -10.80 -12.69
N VAL A 235 12.28 -11.58 -13.72
CA VAL A 235 11.16 -12.53 -13.74
C VAL A 235 11.63 -13.80 -14.44
N ASP A 236 10.94 -14.93 -14.23
CA ASP A 236 11.19 -16.19 -14.94
C ASP A 236 9.99 -16.51 -15.85
N PRO A 237 10.00 -16.03 -17.12
CA PRO A 237 8.90 -16.26 -18.04
C PRO A 237 8.70 -17.73 -18.35
N SER A 238 9.77 -18.55 -18.32
CA SER A 238 9.68 -19.99 -18.56
C SER A 238 8.92 -20.70 -17.44
N LEU A 239 9.19 -20.35 -16.19
CA LEU A 239 8.42 -20.86 -15.05
C LEU A 239 6.94 -20.44 -15.14
N LEU A 240 6.67 -19.16 -15.42
CA LEU A 240 5.29 -18.66 -15.54
C LEU A 240 4.53 -19.38 -16.67
N ALA A 241 5.16 -19.56 -17.83
CA ALA A 241 4.60 -20.29 -18.96
C ALA A 241 4.36 -21.78 -18.62
N GLN A 242 5.32 -22.46 -17.99
CA GLN A 242 5.18 -23.85 -17.53
C GLN A 242 4.01 -24.00 -16.54
N LEU A 243 3.78 -22.98 -15.72
CA LEU A 243 2.69 -22.97 -14.74
C LEU A 243 1.35 -22.50 -15.32
N GLY A 244 1.32 -22.01 -16.56
CA GLY A 244 0.12 -21.46 -17.19
C GLY A 244 -0.37 -20.19 -16.49
N VAL A 245 0.54 -19.37 -15.96
CA VAL A 245 0.20 -18.11 -15.29
C VAL A 245 -0.15 -17.05 -16.34
N GLU A 246 -1.34 -16.47 -16.23
CA GLU A 246 -1.77 -15.35 -17.07
C GLU A 246 -1.11 -14.05 -16.58
N THR A 247 -0.50 -13.27 -17.47
CA THR A 247 -0.01 -11.93 -17.14
C THR A 247 -0.91 -10.87 -17.77
N ARG A 248 -1.17 -9.79 -17.03
CA ARG A 248 -1.96 -8.64 -17.50
C ARG A 248 -1.26 -7.34 -17.14
N THR A 249 -1.54 -6.30 -17.90
CA THR A 249 -1.03 -4.94 -17.68
C THR A 249 -1.65 -4.30 -16.43
N GLN A 250 -1.22 -3.07 -16.14
CA GLN A 250 -1.74 -2.26 -15.04
C GLN A 250 -3.27 -2.12 -15.05
N VAL A 251 -3.83 -1.96 -13.86
CA VAL A 251 -5.24 -1.73 -13.62
C VAL A 251 -5.41 -0.36 -12.95
N ARG A 252 -6.55 0.30 -13.14
CA ARG A 252 -6.88 1.50 -12.37
C ARG A 252 -7.11 1.15 -10.90
N PHE A 253 -6.82 2.11 -10.01
CA PHE A 253 -6.92 1.92 -8.57
C PHE A 253 -8.32 1.50 -8.08
N ASP A 254 -9.37 1.98 -8.76
CA ASP A 254 -10.78 1.74 -8.43
C ASP A 254 -11.27 0.34 -8.82
N GLU A 255 -10.54 -0.37 -9.68
CA GLU A 255 -10.88 -1.71 -10.15
C GLU A 255 -10.17 -2.82 -9.34
N VAL A 256 -9.15 -2.47 -8.54
CA VAL A 256 -8.28 -3.48 -7.91
C VAL A 256 -9.05 -4.43 -6.99
N ILE A 257 -9.91 -3.90 -6.13
CA ILE A 257 -10.70 -4.73 -5.18
C ILE A 257 -11.58 -5.73 -5.93
N GLY A 258 -12.22 -5.28 -7.02
CA GLY A 258 -13.06 -6.12 -7.86
C GLY A 258 -12.26 -7.23 -8.54
N LEU A 259 -11.09 -6.90 -9.09
CA LEU A 259 -10.19 -7.89 -9.70
C LEU A 259 -9.69 -8.91 -8.69
N LEU A 260 -9.20 -8.48 -7.52
CA LEU A 260 -8.78 -9.39 -6.45
C LEU A 260 -9.93 -10.32 -6.04
N GLY A 261 -11.16 -9.81 -6.03
CA GLY A 261 -12.38 -10.58 -5.79
C GLY A 261 -12.69 -11.65 -6.84
N GLN A 262 -12.01 -11.70 -7.98
CA GLN A 262 -12.15 -12.78 -8.97
C GLN A 262 -11.27 -14.00 -8.65
N ALA A 263 -10.39 -13.89 -7.65
CA ALA A 263 -9.56 -15.00 -7.19
C ALA A 263 -10.16 -15.72 -5.99
N ARG A 264 -9.77 -16.99 -5.84
CA ARG A 264 -9.94 -17.75 -4.59
C ARG A 264 -8.96 -17.27 -3.53
N PHE A 265 -7.70 -17.08 -3.91
CA PHE A 265 -6.61 -16.65 -3.05
C PHE A 265 -5.88 -15.43 -3.61
N THR A 266 -5.42 -14.56 -2.73
CA THR A 266 -4.60 -13.41 -3.10
C THR A 266 -3.41 -13.30 -2.15
N PRO A 267 -2.16 -13.52 -2.62
CA PRO A 267 -1.01 -13.30 -1.77
C PRO A 267 -0.83 -11.82 -1.46
N VAL A 268 -0.51 -11.54 -0.19
CA VAL A 268 -0.08 -10.22 0.27
C VAL A 268 1.41 -10.31 0.53
N VAL A 269 2.20 -9.61 -0.29
CA VAL A 269 3.66 -9.53 -0.21
C VAL A 269 4.10 -8.08 -0.12
N HIS A 270 5.19 -7.85 0.61
CA HIS A 270 5.91 -6.57 0.64
C HIS A 270 7.31 -6.77 0.11
N ARG A 271 7.80 -5.82 -0.70
CA ARG A 271 9.20 -5.79 -1.14
C ARG A 271 10.16 -5.91 0.08
N PRO A 272 11.35 -6.53 -0.06
CA PRO A 272 12.27 -6.78 1.04
C PRO A 272 12.55 -5.58 1.94
N LEU A 273 12.72 -4.38 1.35
CA LEU A 273 12.93 -3.16 2.13
C LEU A 273 11.74 -2.85 3.04
N PHE A 274 10.52 -2.89 2.50
CA PHE A 274 9.32 -2.56 3.27
C PHE A 274 9.06 -3.58 4.36
N ARG A 275 9.37 -4.86 4.09
CA ARG A 275 9.35 -5.91 5.10
C ARG A 275 10.34 -5.63 6.23
N LYS A 276 11.57 -5.20 5.91
CA LYS A 276 12.60 -4.85 6.91
C LYS A 276 12.20 -3.65 7.75
N LEU A 277 11.50 -2.67 7.15
CA LEU A 277 11.07 -1.44 7.80
C LEU A 277 9.72 -1.56 8.54
N GLY A 278 8.99 -2.66 8.36
CA GLY A 278 7.62 -2.78 8.84
C GLY A 278 6.67 -1.75 8.22
N PHE A 279 6.88 -1.41 6.95
CA PHE A 279 6.04 -0.45 6.25
C PHE A 279 4.70 -1.06 5.87
N VAL A 280 3.60 -0.35 6.15
CA VAL A 280 2.31 -0.65 5.55
C VAL A 280 2.20 0.05 4.19
N THR A 281 1.33 -0.49 3.34
CA THR A 281 1.04 0.01 2.00
C THR A 281 -0.45 -0.06 1.73
N ASN A 282 -0.94 0.62 0.69
CA ASN A 282 -2.32 0.45 0.19
C ASN A 282 -2.77 -1.03 0.12
N ARG A 283 -1.97 -1.89 -0.52
CA ARG A 283 -2.25 -3.33 -0.69
C ARG A 283 -2.36 -4.09 0.64
N THR A 284 -1.78 -3.55 1.72
CA THR A 284 -1.90 -4.12 3.07
C THR A 284 -3.37 -4.23 3.47
N PHE A 285 -4.20 -3.25 3.11
CA PHE A 285 -5.60 -3.19 3.50
C PHE A 285 -6.56 -3.64 2.40
N GLU A 286 -6.29 -3.29 1.13
CA GLU A 286 -7.27 -3.50 0.06
C GLU A 286 -7.55 -4.98 -0.27
N THR A 287 -6.59 -5.87 -0.04
CA THR A 287 -6.85 -7.33 -0.19
C THR A 287 -7.93 -7.80 0.79
N PHE A 288 -8.04 -7.19 1.97
CA PHE A 288 -9.12 -7.47 2.91
C PHE A 288 -10.47 -6.85 2.49
N CYS A 289 -10.48 -5.84 1.61
CA CYS A 289 -11.74 -5.33 1.03
C CYS A 289 -12.29 -6.27 -0.07
N ALA A 290 -11.43 -7.08 -0.70
CA ALA A 290 -11.84 -8.00 -1.76
C ALA A 290 -12.55 -9.25 -1.21
N ASP A 291 -13.43 -9.85 -2.00
CA ASP A 291 -14.12 -11.12 -1.67
C ASP A 291 -13.19 -12.35 -1.85
N THR A 292 -11.95 -12.30 -1.38
CA THR A 292 -10.92 -13.34 -1.58
C THR A 292 -10.38 -13.84 -0.24
N LEU A 293 -9.70 -14.98 -0.20
CA LEU A 293 -8.89 -15.38 0.95
C LEU A 293 -7.48 -14.78 0.81
N PRO A 294 -7.08 -13.82 1.67
CA PRO A 294 -5.72 -13.31 1.69
C PRO A 294 -4.76 -14.42 2.14
N VAL A 295 -3.60 -14.50 1.50
CA VAL A 295 -2.48 -15.36 1.94
C VAL A 295 -1.33 -14.45 2.34
N LEU A 296 -1.10 -14.32 3.65
CA LEU A 296 -0.19 -13.32 4.20
C LEU A 296 1.26 -13.83 4.17
N MET A 297 2.00 -13.47 3.12
CA MET A 297 3.41 -13.84 2.92
C MET A 297 4.34 -12.85 3.65
N LEU A 298 4.02 -12.57 4.92
CA LEU A 298 4.62 -11.52 5.75
C LEU A 298 5.11 -12.09 7.09
N PRO A 299 6.05 -11.41 7.79
CA PRO A 299 6.46 -11.80 9.14
C PRO A 299 5.28 -11.91 10.11
N ARG A 300 5.28 -12.91 10.98
CA ARG A 300 4.16 -13.18 11.91
C ARG A 300 3.95 -12.05 12.92
N ASP A 301 5.04 -11.47 13.41
CA ASP A 301 5.06 -10.32 14.30
C ASP A 301 4.46 -9.08 13.63
N PHE A 302 4.84 -8.80 12.38
CA PHE A 302 4.20 -7.75 11.58
C PHE A 302 2.70 -8.01 11.38
N VAL A 303 2.35 -9.25 11.03
CA VAL A 303 0.95 -9.63 10.79
C VAL A 303 0.11 -9.43 12.05
N GLU A 304 0.58 -9.90 13.20
CA GLU A 304 -0.15 -9.74 14.46
C GLU A 304 -0.27 -8.26 14.86
N ALA A 305 0.78 -7.46 14.66
CA ALA A 305 0.78 -6.04 15.01
C ALA A 305 -0.17 -5.19 14.15
N VAL A 306 -0.33 -5.51 12.86
CA VAL A 306 -1.14 -4.70 11.90
C VAL A 306 -2.53 -5.29 11.66
N TYR A 307 -2.65 -6.61 11.60
CA TYR A 307 -3.91 -7.28 11.27
C TYR A 307 -4.59 -7.92 12.48
N GLY A 308 -3.89 -7.98 13.63
CA GLY A 308 -4.36 -8.64 14.83
C GLY A 308 -4.13 -10.15 14.83
N PRO A 309 -4.31 -10.81 15.98
CA PRO A 309 -3.94 -12.21 16.18
C PRO A 309 -4.73 -13.20 15.32
N ALA A 310 -5.97 -12.86 14.93
CA ALA A 310 -6.78 -13.71 14.06
C ALA A 310 -6.16 -13.92 12.68
N ALA A 311 -5.44 -12.92 12.16
CA ALA A 311 -4.82 -12.96 10.85
C ALA A 311 -3.66 -13.97 10.76
N LEU A 312 -3.12 -14.44 11.90
CA LEU A 312 -2.09 -15.48 11.92
C LEU A 312 -2.55 -16.80 11.29
N ALA A 313 -3.86 -17.06 11.24
CA ALA A 313 -4.42 -18.21 10.53
C ALA A 313 -4.32 -18.09 9.00
N LEU A 314 -4.09 -16.89 8.47
CA LEU A 314 -3.91 -16.58 7.05
C LEU A 314 -2.43 -16.57 6.63
N VAL A 315 -1.51 -16.74 7.59
CA VAL A 315 -0.08 -16.90 7.31
C VAL A 315 0.18 -18.38 7.01
N PRO A 316 0.70 -18.73 5.83
CA PRO A 316 1.07 -20.11 5.55
C PRO A 316 2.21 -20.56 6.47
N GLY A 317 2.21 -21.85 6.81
CA GLY A 317 3.37 -22.49 7.45
C GLY A 317 4.50 -22.70 6.43
N GLU A 318 5.38 -23.66 6.70
CA GLU A 318 6.42 -24.06 5.75
C GLU A 318 5.85 -24.65 4.45
N ASP A 319 4.67 -25.27 4.53
CA ASP A 319 3.98 -25.86 3.38
C ASP A 319 2.81 -24.98 2.92
N LEU A 320 3.07 -24.12 1.94
CA LEU A 320 2.06 -23.28 1.30
C LEU A 320 0.98 -24.12 0.60
N ALA A 321 1.35 -25.20 -0.08
CA ALA A 321 0.41 -26.05 -0.81
C ALA A 321 -0.62 -26.66 0.14
N ALA A 322 -0.18 -27.22 1.26
CA ALA A 322 -1.05 -27.75 2.30
C ALA A 322 -1.96 -26.66 2.91
N HIS A 323 -1.47 -25.42 3.05
CA HIS A 323 -2.28 -24.30 3.51
C HIS A 323 -3.44 -24.00 2.55
N LEU A 324 -3.17 -23.88 1.25
CA LEU A 324 -4.18 -23.62 0.22
C LEU A 324 -5.21 -24.74 0.12
N GLU A 325 -4.76 -25.99 0.13
CA GLU A 325 -5.66 -27.16 0.15
C GLU A 325 -6.48 -27.24 1.43
N GLY A 326 -5.89 -26.87 2.57
CA GLY A 326 -6.56 -26.78 3.85
C GLY A 326 -7.74 -25.81 3.79
N ALA A 327 -7.51 -24.62 3.22
CA ALA A 327 -8.54 -23.61 3.00
C ALA A 327 -9.62 -24.07 2.03
N LEU A 328 -9.28 -24.78 0.94
CA LEU A 328 -10.28 -25.36 0.03
C LEU A 328 -11.16 -26.39 0.75
N ARG A 329 -10.55 -27.31 1.51
CA ARG A 329 -11.27 -28.39 2.21
C ARG A 329 -12.09 -27.88 3.37
N ARG A 330 -11.62 -26.88 4.11
CA ARG A 330 -12.27 -26.32 5.31
C ARG A 330 -12.12 -24.79 5.31
N PRO A 331 -12.90 -24.06 4.50
CA PRO A 331 -12.74 -22.62 4.34
C PRO A 331 -13.28 -21.79 5.51
N GLU A 332 -14.21 -22.33 6.30
CA GLU A 332 -14.88 -21.59 7.38
C GLU A 332 -13.90 -21.02 8.43
N PRO A 333 -12.92 -21.77 8.98
CA PRO A 333 -11.90 -21.20 9.87
C PRO A 333 -11.09 -20.04 9.25
N TYR A 334 -10.82 -20.08 7.94
CA TYR A 334 -10.07 -19.04 7.26
C TYR A 334 -10.93 -17.79 7.03
N TRP A 335 -12.21 -17.97 6.69
CA TRP A 335 -13.15 -16.86 6.59
C TRP A 335 -13.44 -16.22 7.96
N GLU A 336 -13.49 -17.01 9.03
CA GLU A 336 -13.57 -16.48 10.40
C GLU A 336 -12.38 -15.55 10.69
N ALA A 337 -11.17 -15.97 10.31
CA ALA A 337 -9.97 -15.13 10.42
C ALA A 337 -10.07 -13.85 9.57
N VAL A 338 -10.56 -13.94 8.33
CA VAL A 338 -10.77 -12.76 7.46
C VAL A 338 -11.74 -11.78 8.10
N LEU A 339 -12.91 -12.25 8.58
CA LEU A 339 -13.93 -11.38 9.17
C LEU A 339 -13.43 -10.72 10.46
N ARG A 340 -12.78 -11.47 11.35
CA ARG A 340 -12.16 -10.90 12.56
C ARG A 340 -11.07 -9.88 12.24
N THR A 341 -10.28 -10.14 11.20
CA THR A 341 -9.25 -9.22 10.72
C THR A 341 -9.89 -7.94 10.20
N ARG A 342 -10.95 -8.03 9.36
CA ARG A 342 -11.70 -6.85 8.89
C ARG A 342 -12.24 -6.02 10.06
N SER A 343 -12.84 -6.66 11.07
CA SER A 343 -13.32 -5.94 12.26
C SER A 343 -12.19 -5.27 13.04
N HIS A 344 -11.03 -5.93 13.17
CA HIS A 344 -9.84 -5.33 13.78
C HIS A 344 -9.35 -4.12 12.97
N LEU A 345 -9.22 -4.27 11.65
CA LEU A 345 -8.78 -3.21 10.75
C LEU A 345 -9.75 -2.01 10.74
N ALA A 346 -11.06 -2.24 10.71
CA ALA A 346 -12.06 -1.18 10.80
C ALA A 346 -11.95 -0.41 12.13
N ARG A 347 -11.65 -1.12 13.23
CA ARG A 347 -11.50 -0.49 14.54
C ARG A 347 -10.18 0.26 14.68
N GLU A 348 -9.06 -0.35 14.32
CA GLU A 348 -7.73 0.17 14.63
C GLU A 348 -7.10 0.96 13.47
N HIS A 349 -7.47 0.65 12.23
CA HIS A 349 -6.78 1.09 11.02
C HIS A 349 -7.70 1.76 9.99
N SER A 350 -8.91 2.18 10.36
CA SER A 350 -9.79 2.91 9.44
C SER A 350 -9.23 4.26 9.01
N PHE A 351 -9.70 4.78 7.87
CA PHE A 351 -9.32 6.12 7.40
C PHE A 351 -9.79 7.22 8.35
N GLU A 352 -10.93 7.08 9.03
CA GLU A 352 -11.39 7.97 10.10
C GLU A 352 -10.34 8.03 11.21
N ARG A 353 -9.83 6.88 11.66
CA ARG A 353 -8.76 6.83 12.66
C ARG A 353 -7.46 7.45 12.17
N ARG A 354 -7.08 7.25 10.91
CA ARG A 354 -5.89 7.89 10.34
C ARG A 354 -6.06 9.42 10.29
N PHE A 355 -7.26 9.89 9.95
CA PHE A 355 -7.58 11.31 9.93
C PHE A 355 -7.52 11.93 11.33
N ASP A 356 -8.12 11.30 12.33
CA ASP A 356 -8.07 11.73 13.73
C ASP A 356 -6.62 11.79 14.26
N GLN A 357 -5.81 10.78 13.92
CA GLN A 357 -4.39 10.76 14.29
C GLN A 357 -3.62 11.91 13.63
N LEU A 358 -3.89 12.20 12.36
CA LEU A 358 -3.26 13.32 11.66
C LEU A 358 -3.64 14.66 12.30
N ALA A 359 -4.91 14.86 12.63
CA ALA A 359 -5.39 16.05 13.34
C ALA A 359 -4.72 16.18 14.72
N ALA A 360 -4.62 15.09 15.48
CA ALA A 360 -3.95 15.09 16.79
C ALA A 360 -2.44 15.39 16.69
N ILE A 361 -1.77 14.90 15.64
CA ILE A 361 -0.36 15.23 15.36
C ILE A 361 -0.21 16.72 15.12
N PHE A 362 -1.12 17.32 14.34
CA PHE A 362 -1.13 18.75 14.05
C PHE A 362 -1.37 19.62 15.30
N ASP A 363 -2.38 19.29 16.11
CA ASP A 363 -2.71 20.05 17.33
C ASP A 363 -1.55 20.07 18.33
N ARG A 364 -0.82 18.96 18.47
CA ARG A 364 0.38 18.89 19.32
C ARG A 364 1.54 19.73 18.79
N ALA A 365 1.66 19.85 17.46
CA ALA A 365 2.72 20.64 16.83
C ALA A 365 2.48 22.14 17.07
N THR A 366 1.23 22.59 16.94
CA THR A 366 0.84 24.01 17.01
C THR A 366 0.67 24.51 18.44
N SER A 367 0.27 23.65 19.39
CA SER A 367 0.12 24.01 20.81
C SER A 367 1.43 24.17 21.59
N GLY A 368 2.59 23.94 20.97
CA GLY A 368 3.90 24.09 21.60
C GLY A 368 4.23 23.05 22.69
N GLN A 369 3.29 22.17 23.05
CA GLN A 369 3.46 21.12 24.07
C GLN A 369 4.44 20.01 23.64
N GLY A 370 4.94 20.03 22.39
CA GLY A 370 5.93 19.10 21.87
C GLY A 370 7.38 19.60 21.85
N ARG A 371 7.67 20.86 22.23
CA ARG A 371 9.05 21.39 22.28
C ARG A 371 9.73 21.09 23.62
N ALA A 372 9.78 19.82 24.01
CA ALA A 372 10.87 19.36 24.87
C ALA A 372 12.08 19.15 23.95
N ARG A 373 12.89 20.20 23.75
CA ARG A 373 14.23 20.00 23.19
C ARG A 373 15.04 19.19 24.21
N PRO A 374 15.80 18.16 23.79
CA PRO A 374 16.81 17.55 24.66
C PRO A 374 17.88 18.57 25.08
#